data_AF-A0A147BX61-F1
#
_entry.id   AF-A0A147BX61-F1
#
_cell.length_a   1.000
_cell.length_b   1.000
_cell.length_c   1.000
_cell.angle_alpha   90.00
_cell.angle_beta   90.00
_cell.angle_gamma   90.00
#
_symmetry.space_group_name_H-M   'P 1'
#
loop_
_entity.id
_entity.type
_entity.pdbx_description
1 polymer ?
#
loop_
_entity_poly.entity_id
_entity_poly.type
_entity_poly.pdbx_seq_one_letter_code
_entity_poly.pdbx_strand_id
1 'polypeptide(L)'
;FTVLTYAANLRYACFVFPKVQLRITGITMNKKPEDEPYIRYVKGYEQYRNILFKETLEDFNTYMKSKKFYYTSYIVFLVTAKNMSEWVDGKLQYWVGGLAYLGTACSEWRVGMSEDRPTSYYGAYVFAHELAHNLGCQHDGDGPDDWVKGHIGSADCPWDDGYLMSYKMQDERQYQFSYCCQREVRNLYNRPEFKCLRERYTTKTIKRSSKLPGRMTTLSNYCQRVYMYDEGMHADPTYGVKDCKLNCTAKTTYWRLSVVDCTSCGKKKVSEGLLDYGHYKQKYRAGW
;
A
#
# COMPACT_ATOMS: atom_id res chain seq x y z
N PHE A 1 6.80 -10.48 1.23
CA PHE A 1 6.86 -9.36 0.27
C PHE A 1 6.19 -9.66 -1.08
N THR A 2 6.59 -10.68 -1.85
CA THR A 2 6.00 -10.93 -3.20
C THR A 2 4.48 -11.13 -3.22
N VAL A 3 3.88 -11.69 -2.15
CA VAL A 3 2.41 -11.79 -1.97
C VAL A 3 1.77 -10.41 -1.73
N LEU A 4 2.39 -9.56 -0.90
CA LEU A 4 1.96 -8.18 -0.66
C LEU A 4 1.95 -7.35 -1.95
N THR A 5 3.04 -7.43 -2.73
CA THR A 5 3.10 -6.76 -4.04
C THR A 5 2.11 -7.32 -5.04
N TYR A 6 1.76 -8.61 -4.94
CA TYR A 6 0.70 -9.16 -5.78
C TYR A 6 -0.66 -8.59 -5.37
N ALA A 7 -0.96 -8.49 -4.08
CA ALA A 7 -2.17 -7.85 -3.57
C ALA A 7 -2.30 -6.39 -4.03
N ALA A 8 -1.21 -5.61 -3.96
CA ALA A 8 -1.22 -4.25 -4.50
C ALA A 8 -1.46 -4.22 -6.02
N ASN A 9 -0.84 -5.12 -6.79
CA ASN A 9 -1.09 -5.22 -8.23
C ASN A 9 -2.56 -5.51 -8.59
N LEU A 10 -3.35 -6.11 -7.70
CA LEU A 10 -4.80 -6.28 -7.92
C LEU A 10 -5.50 -4.92 -7.96
N ARG A 11 -5.09 -3.97 -7.11
CA ARG A 11 -5.62 -2.59 -7.10
C ARG A 11 -5.20 -1.82 -8.36
N TYR A 12 -3.93 -1.95 -8.77
CA TYR A 12 -3.43 -1.33 -10.00
C TYR A 12 -4.02 -1.91 -11.29
N ALA A 13 -4.73 -3.05 -11.23
CA ALA A 13 -5.32 -3.67 -12.41
C ALA A 13 -6.45 -2.83 -13.04
N CYS A 14 -7.02 -1.86 -12.30
CA CYS A 14 -8.01 -0.93 -12.84
C CYS A 14 -7.42 0.10 -13.82
N PHE A 15 -6.10 0.29 -13.84
CA PHE A 15 -5.43 1.19 -14.78
C PHE A 15 -5.52 0.68 -16.22
N VAL A 16 -6.24 1.40 -17.07
CA VAL A 16 -6.42 1.04 -18.48
C VAL A 16 -5.33 1.64 -19.37
N PHE A 17 -5.03 2.93 -19.20
CA PHE A 17 -4.07 3.66 -20.03
C PHE A 17 -3.36 4.75 -19.20
N PRO A 18 -2.03 4.64 -18.94
CA PRO A 18 -1.22 3.44 -19.20
C PRO A 18 -1.65 2.28 -18.29
N LYS A 19 -1.35 1.04 -18.70
CA LYS A 19 -1.40 -0.10 -17.77
C LYS A 19 -0.26 0.01 -16.77
N VAL A 20 -0.57 -0.13 -15.49
CA VAL A 20 0.43 -0.06 -14.41
C VAL A 20 0.64 -1.45 -13.82
N GLN A 21 1.89 -1.85 -13.65
CA GLN A 21 2.26 -3.10 -12.98
C GLN A 21 3.48 -2.89 -12.10
N LEU A 22 3.31 -3.16 -10.81
CA LEU A 22 4.41 -3.17 -9.84
C LEU A 22 5.28 -4.41 -10.08
N ARG A 23 6.58 -4.17 -10.27
CA ARG A 23 7.57 -5.22 -10.49
C ARG A 23 8.73 -5.06 -9.53
N ILE A 24 9.08 -6.15 -8.86
CA ILE A 24 10.17 -6.14 -7.87
C ILE A 24 11.49 -6.39 -8.59
N THR A 25 12.41 -5.44 -8.49
CA THR A 25 13.74 -5.49 -9.12
C THR A 25 14.80 -6.02 -8.14
N GLY A 26 14.59 -5.80 -6.83
CA GLY A 26 15.42 -6.32 -5.75
C GLY A 26 14.68 -6.27 -4.40
N ILE A 27 15.17 -7.04 -3.43
CA ILE A 27 14.69 -7.01 -2.04
C ILE A 27 15.90 -7.03 -1.13
N THR A 28 15.95 -6.08 -0.20
CA THR A 28 16.88 -6.10 0.94
C THR A 28 16.08 -6.42 2.19
N MET A 29 16.53 -7.43 2.95
CA MET A 29 15.92 -7.82 4.21
C MET A 29 16.83 -7.40 5.36
N ASN A 30 16.42 -6.38 6.11
CA ASN A 30 17.09 -5.98 7.34
C ASN A 30 16.78 -7.00 8.43
N LYS A 31 17.81 -7.53 9.08
CA LYS A 31 17.68 -8.61 10.08
C LYS A 31 17.93 -8.12 11.50
N LYS A 32 18.64 -7.00 11.65
CA LYS A 32 19.05 -6.45 12.94
C LYS A 32 18.96 -4.90 12.92
N PRO A 33 18.87 -4.25 14.08
CA PRO A 33 18.69 -2.79 14.17
C PRO A 33 19.77 -1.98 13.43
N GLU A 34 21.00 -2.48 13.35
CA GLU A 34 22.11 -1.79 12.68
C GLU A 34 21.96 -1.76 11.16
N ASP A 35 21.10 -2.63 10.59
CA ASP A 35 20.80 -2.65 9.16
C ASP A 35 19.83 -1.51 8.76
N GLU A 36 19.20 -0.84 9.73
CA GLU A 36 18.19 0.19 9.53
C GLU A 36 18.56 1.54 10.19
N PRO A 37 19.74 2.13 9.87
CA PRO A 37 20.26 3.32 10.55
C PRO A 37 19.43 4.60 10.29
N TYR A 38 18.48 4.53 9.35
CA TYR A 38 17.55 5.60 9.00
C TYR A 38 16.27 5.60 9.85
N ILE A 39 16.07 4.62 10.73
CA ILE A 39 14.89 4.57 11.59
C ILE A 39 15.04 5.52 12.77
N ARG A 40 14.09 6.44 12.92
CA ARG A 40 14.00 7.36 14.07
C ARG A 40 13.06 6.83 15.12
N TYR A 41 13.60 6.15 16.12
CA TYR A 41 12.81 5.62 17.25
C TYR A 41 12.31 6.73 18.17
N VAL A 42 11.12 6.53 18.72
CA VAL A 42 10.55 7.41 19.75
C VAL A 42 11.00 6.93 21.13
N LYS A 43 11.81 7.74 21.82
CA LYS A 43 12.31 7.43 23.16
C LYS A 43 11.16 7.26 24.15
N GLY A 44 11.17 6.17 24.92
CA GLY A 44 10.14 5.84 25.92
C GLY A 44 8.92 5.08 25.36
N TYR A 45 8.90 4.79 24.06
CA TYR A 45 7.84 4.02 23.38
C TYR A 45 8.39 2.76 22.71
N GLU A 46 9.54 2.26 23.16
CA GLU A 46 10.24 1.13 22.56
C GLU A 46 9.39 -0.15 22.61
N GLN A 47 8.59 -0.36 23.66
CA GLN A 47 7.69 -1.53 23.76
C GLN A 47 6.64 -1.59 22.63
N TYR A 48 6.25 -0.44 22.09
CA TYR A 48 5.29 -0.31 21.00
C TYR A 48 5.97 -0.09 19.65
N ARG A 49 7.30 -0.12 19.62
CA ARG A 49 8.14 -0.03 18.42
C ARG A 49 7.78 1.21 17.57
N ASN A 50 7.49 2.33 18.24
CA ASN A 50 7.12 3.58 17.58
C ASN A 50 8.33 4.25 16.90
N ILE A 51 8.07 4.80 15.72
CA ILE A 51 9.04 5.57 14.93
C ILE A 51 8.44 6.89 14.48
N LEU A 52 9.27 7.92 14.33
CA LEU A 52 8.88 9.20 13.75
C LEU A 52 8.89 9.08 12.22
N PHE A 53 7.71 9.13 11.60
CA PHE A 53 7.56 8.69 10.21
C PHE A 53 8.16 9.70 9.20
N LYS A 54 8.03 11.01 9.43
CA LYS A 54 8.55 12.04 8.52
C LYS A 54 10.08 11.98 8.46
N GLU A 55 10.71 12.01 9.63
CA GLU A 55 12.14 11.97 9.82
C GLU A 55 12.74 10.64 9.33
N THR A 56 12.04 9.53 9.59
CA THR A 56 12.45 8.22 9.07
C THR A 56 12.45 8.19 7.53
N LEU A 57 11.43 8.75 6.86
CA LEU A 57 11.38 8.76 5.39
C LEU A 57 12.47 9.67 4.80
N GLU A 58 12.73 10.81 5.42
CA GLU A 58 13.80 11.73 5.04
C GLU A 58 15.19 11.08 5.13
N ASP A 59 15.50 10.47 6.28
CA ASP A 59 16.77 9.75 6.47
C ASP A 59 16.87 8.52 5.57
N PHE A 60 15.75 7.82 5.35
CA PHE A 60 15.71 6.69 4.42
C PHE A 60 16.04 7.14 3.00
N ASN A 61 15.48 8.26 2.54
CA ASN A 61 15.82 8.84 1.25
C ASN A 61 17.32 9.14 1.14
N THR A 62 17.86 9.85 2.13
CA THR A 62 19.28 10.23 2.20
C THR A 62 20.18 9.00 2.19
N TYR A 63 19.87 8.00 3.01
CA TYR A 63 20.63 6.75 3.07
C TYR A 63 20.60 5.98 1.74
N MET A 64 19.44 5.93 1.08
CA MET A 64 19.26 5.20 -0.17
C MET A 64 19.95 5.85 -1.36
N LYS A 65 20.14 7.18 -1.38
CA LYS A 65 20.93 7.88 -2.42
C LYS A 65 22.37 7.36 -2.56
N SER A 66 22.94 6.74 -1.51
CA SER A 66 24.27 6.11 -1.56
C SER A 66 24.29 4.76 -2.28
N LYS A 67 23.14 4.15 -2.55
CA LYS A 67 23.03 2.78 -3.08
C LYS A 67 22.89 2.80 -4.59
N LYS A 68 23.68 1.99 -5.30
CA LYS A 68 23.64 1.91 -6.79
C LYS A 68 22.24 1.60 -7.34
N PHE A 69 21.47 0.74 -6.67
CA PHE A 69 20.12 0.36 -7.13
C PHE A 69 19.10 1.51 -7.06
N TYR A 70 19.39 2.56 -6.28
CA TYR A 70 18.51 3.71 -6.13
C TYR A 70 18.29 4.44 -7.46
N TYR A 71 19.30 4.49 -8.31
CA TYR A 71 19.24 5.14 -9.63
C TYR A 71 18.83 4.20 -10.76
N THR A 72 18.66 2.91 -10.49
CA THR A 72 18.17 1.92 -11.47
C THR A 72 16.77 1.40 -11.14
N SER A 73 16.19 1.86 -10.03
CA SER A 73 14.82 1.59 -9.60
C SER A 73 13.97 2.84 -9.78
N TYR A 74 12.72 2.68 -10.19
CA TYR A 74 11.81 3.82 -10.35
C TYR A 74 11.35 4.38 -9.01
N ILE A 75 11.18 3.49 -8.02
CA ILE A 75 10.78 3.77 -6.64
C ILE A 75 11.55 2.79 -5.74
N VAL A 76 12.02 3.26 -4.59
CA VAL A 76 12.59 2.44 -3.51
C VAL A 76 11.68 2.54 -2.29
N PHE A 77 11.15 1.41 -1.84
CA PHE A 77 10.05 1.42 -0.87
C PHE A 77 10.40 0.64 0.41
N LEU A 78 10.18 1.26 1.57
CA LEU A 78 10.39 0.64 2.89
C LEU A 78 9.08 0.04 3.41
N VAL A 79 9.07 -1.26 3.67
CA VAL A 79 7.95 -1.91 4.38
C VAL A 79 8.41 -2.33 5.77
N THR A 80 7.70 -1.87 6.80
CA THR A 80 8.09 -2.05 8.20
C THR A 80 6.96 -2.58 9.06
N ALA A 81 7.29 -3.23 10.17
CA ALA A 81 6.35 -3.68 11.20
C ALA A 81 6.36 -2.77 12.44
N LYS A 82 7.04 -1.62 12.35
CA LYS A 82 7.12 -0.60 13.39
C LYS A 82 5.91 0.33 13.28
N ASN A 83 5.46 0.88 14.39
CA ASN A 83 4.32 1.79 14.43
C ASN A 83 4.78 3.20 14.02
N MET A 84 4.28 3.71 12.91
CA MET A 84 4.53 5.06 12.42
C MET A 84 3.79 6.05 13.29
N SER A 85 4.49 7.11 13.69
CA SER A 85 3.98 8.12 14.59
C SER A 85 4.55 9.50 14.34
N GLU A 86 3.87 10.51 14.84
CA GLU A 86 4.33 11.90 14.88
C GLU A 86 3.89 12.58 16.17
N TRP A 87 4.59 13.67 16.53
CA TRP A 87 4.18 14.53 17.63
C TRP A 87 3.24 15.62 17.12
N VAL A 88 2.02 15.65 17.67
CA VAL A 88 1.04 16.72 17.42
C VAL A 88 0.65 17.31 18.76
N ASP A 89 0.89 18.61 18.95
CA ASP A 89 0.59 19.34 20.19
C ASP A 89 1.09 18.62 21.46
N GLY A 90 2.31 18.09 21.40
CA GLY A 90 2.95 17.38 22.50
C GLY A 90 2.40 15.97 22.79
N LYS A 91 1.51 15.45 21.95
CA LYS A 91 0.97 14.08 22.04
C LYS A 91 1.50 13.23 20.89
N LEU A 92 1.89 12.00 21.21
CA LEU A 92 2.34 11.05 20.20
C LEU A 92 1.12 10.41 19.54
N GLN A 93 1.04 10.61 18.23
CA GLN A 93 -0.04 10.14 17.39
C GLN A 93 0.46 9.01 16.49
N TYR A 94 -0.33 7.95 16.30
CA TYR A 94 0.11 6.72 15.65
C TYR A 94 -0.93 6.13 14.68
N TRP A 95 -1.79 6.98 14.12
CA TRP A 95 -2.83 6.58 13.15
C TRP A 95 -2.30 6.45 11.71
N VAL A 96 -1.07 6.90 11.45
CA VAL A 96 -0.49 6.91 10.10
C VAL A 96 0.02 5.51 9.77
N GLY A 97 -0.38 4.96 8.63
CA GLY A 97 0.07 3.65 8.16
C GLY A 97 1.16 3.71 7.10
N GLY A 98 1.49 4.88 6.57
CA GLY A 98 2.41 5.06 5.46
C GLY A 98 2.67 6.52 5.14
N LEU A 99 3.73 6.75 4.36
CA LEU A 99 4.07 8.06 3.81
C LEU A 99 4.88 7.87 2.53
N ALA A 100 4.54 8.62 1.48
CA ALA A 100 5.33 8.71 0.27
C ALA A 100 5.39 10.13 -0.25
N TYR A 101 6.48 10.42 -0.95
CA TYR A 101 6.64 11.67 -1.67
C TYR A 101 5.79 11.66 -2.95
N LEU A 102 4.91 12.65 -3.11
CA LEU A 102 4.02 12.80 -4.25
C LEU A 102 4.76 13.05 -5.58
N GLY A 103 4.44 12.29 -6.63
CA GLY A 103 4.98 12.51 -7.98
C GLY A 103 6.50 12.39 -8.08
N THR A 104 7.15 11.58 -7.25
CA THR A 104 8.62 11.49 -7.21
C THR A 104 9.20 10.25 -7.85
N ALA A 105 8.39 9.41 -8.49
CA ALA A 105 8.92 8.43 -9.41
C ALA A 105 9.90 9.13 -10.38
N CYS A 106 11.08 8.53 -10.58
CA CYS A 106 12.19 9.11 -11.37
C CYS A 106 12.98 10.27 -10.73
N SER A 107 12.55 10.87 -9.62
CA SER A 107 13.26 12.00 -8.99
C SER A 107 14.24 11.56 -7.89
N GLU A 108 15.00 12.50 -7.31
CA GLU A 108 15.86 12.21 -6.17
C GLU A 108 15.13 11.89 -4.86
N TRP A 109 13.79 11.95 -4.87
CA TRP A 109 12.91 11.72 -3.73
C TRP A 109 12.03 10.49 -3.95
N ARG A 110 12.49 9.53 -4.78
CA ARG A 110 11.74 8.33 -5.24
C ARG A 110 11.54 7.27 -4.17
N VAL A 111 11.22 7.68 -2.94
CA VAL A 111 10.96 6.79 -1.82
C VAL A 111 9.53 6.89 -1.31
N GLY A 112 9.09 5.81 -0.70
CA GLY A 112 7.86 5.72 0.07
C GLY A 112 8.01 4.65 1.13
N MET A 113 7.09 4.64 2.09
CA MET A 113 7.07 3.62 3.13
C MET A 113 5.67 3.31 3.61
N SER A 114 5.47 2.08 4.09
CA SER A 114 4.21 1.65 4.67
C SER A 114 4.42 0.61 5.77
N GLU A 115 3.44 0.53 6.65
CA GLU A 115 3.32 -0.55 7.61
C GLU A 115 2.78 -1.82 6.92
N ASP A 116 3.45 -2.95 7.16
CA ASP A 116 2.86 -4.28 7.00
C ASP A 116 3.54 -5.22 7.99
N ARG A 117 2.74 -5.76 8.91
CA ARG A 117 3.27 -6.74 9.85
C ARG A 117 3.40 -8.08 9.13
N PRO A 118 4.56 -8.79 9.26
CA PRO A 118 4.80 -10.03 8.55
C PRO A 118 3.64 -11.01 8.69
N THR A 119 3.24 -11.64 7.59
CA THR A 119 2.12 -12.60 7.48
C THR A 119 0.71 -12.02 7.66
N SER A 120 0.55 -10.72 7.91
CA SER A 120 -0.77 -10.09 7.96
C SER A 120 -1.32 -9.79 6.58
N TYR A 121 -0.48 -9.19 5.71
CA TYR A 121 -0.89 -8.58 4.43
C TYR A 121 -1.93 -7.46 4.59
N TYR A 122 -2.15 -6.98 5.82
CA TYR A 122 -3.05 -5.86 6.12
C TYR A 122 -2.60 -4.58 5.42
N GLY A 123 -1.27 -4.40 5.33
CA GLY A 123 -0.66 -3.25 4.68
C GLY A 123 -0.85 -3.19 3.16
N ALA A 124 -1.54 -4.14 2.53
CA ALA A 124 -1.73 -4.15 1.07
C ALA A 124 -2.45 -2.90 0.55
N TYR A 125 -3.42 -2.38 1.33
CA TYR A 125 -4.10 -1.13 1.03
C TYR A 125 -3.12 0.05 1.04
N VAL A 126 -2.44 0.24 2.17
CA VAL A 126 -1.55 1.39 2.37
C VAL A 126 -0.35 1.31 1.43
N PHE A 127 0.25 0.14 1.26
CA PHE A 127 1.34 -0.08 0.31
C PHE A 127 0.97 0.34 -1.12
N ALA A 128 -0.27 0.05 -1.57
CA ALA A 128 -0.73 0.49 -2.88
C ALA A 128 -1.05 1.99 -2.93
N HIS A 129 -1.62 2.55 -1.87
CA HIS A 129 -1.91 3.98 -1.72
C HIS A 129 -0.62 4.82 -1.81
N GLU A 130 0.39 4.49 -1.00
CA GLU A 130 1.65 5.24 -0.96
C GLU A 130 2.46 5.10 -2.26
N LEU A 131 2.45 3.92 -2.90
CA LEU A 131 3.06 3.79 -4.22
C LEU A 131 2.36 4.65 -5.28
N ALA A 132 1.06 4.89 -5.14
CA ALA A 132 0.32 5.74 -6.06
C ALA A 132 0.65 7.22 -5.85
N HIS A 133 0.89 7.66 -4.62
CA HIS A 133 1.49 8.97 -4.34
C HIS A 133 2.80 9.15 -5.11
N ASN A 134 3.73 8.20 -5.05
CA ASN A 134 4.98 8.30 -5.84
C ASN A 134 4.74 8.42 -7.36
N LEU A 135 3.65 7.84 -7.89
CA LEU A 135 3.26 7.95 -9.29
C LEU A 135 2.49 9.25 -9.62
N GLY A 136 2.16 10.05 -8.60
CA GLY A 136 1.51 11.35 -8.72
C GLY A 136 0.04 11.38 -8.31
N CYS A 137 -0.54 10.28 -7.83
CA CYS A 137 -1.93 10.34 -7.38
C CYS A 137 -2.03 11.15 -6.09
N GLN A 138 -2.67 12.31 -6.15
CA GLN A 138 -3.11 13.01 -4.95
C GLN A 138 -4.30 12.30 -4.31
N HIS A 139 -4.54 12.57 -3.03
CA HIS A 139 -5.81 12.27 -2.38
C HIS A 139 -7.01 12.78 -3.18
N ASP A 140 -8.09 11.99 -3.22
CA ASP A 140 -9.32 12.38 -3.92
C ASP A 140 -9.97 13.59 -3.21
N GLY A 141 -10.19 14.69 -3.93
CA GLY A 141 -10.74 15.94 -3.38
C GLY A 141 -9.69 17.03 -3.18
N ASP A 142 -8.41 16.67 -3.24
CA ASP A 142 -7.32 17.63 -3.07
C ASP A 142 -6.87 18.23 -4.42
N GLY A 143 -6.43 19.48 -4.36
CA GLY A 143 -5.96 20.24 -5.51
C GLY A 143 -4.58 19.80 -6.06
N PRO A 144 -4.09 20.51 -7.09
CA PRO A 144 -2.72 20.36 -7.56
C PRO A 144 -1.72 20.71 -6.45
N ASP A 145 -0.47 20.29 -6.66
CA ASP A 145 0.62 20.51 -5.71
C ASP A 145 1.81 21.07 -6.49
N ASP A 146 2.26 22.26 -6.11
CA ASP A 146 3.11 23.12 -6.93
C ASP A 146 4.52 22.55 -7.14
N TRP A 147 4.98 21.68 -6.24
CA TRP A 147 6.31 21.06 -6.37
C TRP A 147 6.37 20.00 -7.48
N VAL A 148 5.23 19.39 -7.84
CA VAL A 148 5.16 18.44 -8.95
C VAL A 148 4.76 19.21 -10.20
N LYS A 149 5.74 19.49 -11.05
CA LYS A 149 5.56 20.32 -12.25
C LYS A 149 4.42 19.81 -13.15
N GLY A 150 3.35 20.60 -13.21
CA GLY A 150 2.17 20.34 -14.03
C GLY A 150 1.26 19.23 -13.50
N HIS A 151 1.32 18.98 -12.20
CA HIS A 151 0.33 18.19 -11.47
C HIS A 151 -1.05 18.84 -11.56
N ILE A 152 -2.08 18.05 -11.84
CA ILE A 152 -3.48 18.53 -11.97
C ILE A 152 -4.21 18.34 -10.64
N GLY A 153 -3.87 17.29 -9.89
CA GLY A 153 -4.54 16.92 -8.64
C GLY A 153 -5.85 16.17 -8.89
N SER A 154 -6.68 16.10 -7.85
CA SER A 154 -7.88 15.26 -7.80
C SER A 154 -9.11 15.99 -7.21
N ALA A 155 -9.14 17.33 -7.25
CA ALA A 155 -10.23 18.12 -6.68
C ALA A 155 -11.62 17.80 -7.30
N ASP A 156 -11.65 17.24 -8.51
CA ASP A 156 -12.85 16.81 -9.22
C ASP A 156 -13.24 15.33 -8.97
N CYS A 157 -12.52 14.63 -8.08
CA CYS A 157 -12.95 13.34 -7.53
C CYS A 157 -13.35 13.52 -6.07
N PRO A 158 -14.64 13.38 -5.71
CA PRO A 158 -15.07 13.55 -4.32
C PRO A 158 -14.40 12.56 -3.35
N TRP A 159 -13.89 13.07 -2.23
CA TRP A 159 -13.32 12.24 -1.14
C TRP A 159 -14.29 11.15 -0.67
N ASP A 160 -15.59 11.46 -0.60
CA ASP A 160 -16.63 10.56 -0.13
C ASP A 160 -17.03 9.47 -1.13
N ASP A 161 -16.52 9.49 -2.37
CA ASP A 161 -16.69 8.38 -3.30
C ASP A 161 -15.94 7.12 -2.86
N GLY A 162 -15.01 7.22 -1.89
CA GLY A 162 -14.45 6.05 -1.23
C GLY A 162 -13.47 5.24 -2.06
N TYR A 163 -12.85 5.83 -3.09
CA TYR A 163 -11.76 5.19 -3.83
C TYR A 163 -10.48 5.08 -2.98
N LEU A 164 -9.50 4.30 -3.45
CA LEU A 164 -8.28 3.95 -2.70
C LEU A 164 -7.47 5.19 -2.23
N MET A 165 -7.57 6.33 -2.93
CA MET A 165 -6.88 7.57 -2.54
C MET A 165 -7.66 8.40 -1.51
N SER A 166 -8.77 7.89 -0.98
CA SER A 166 -9.46 8.39 0.20
C SER A 166 -9.17 7.50 1.43
N TYR A 167 -9.74 7.86 2.58
CA TYR A 167 -9.82 6.97 3.75
C TYR A 167 -11.23 6.42 4.01
N LYS A 168 -12.12 6.50 3.00
CA LYS A 168 -13.54 6.13 3.13
C LYS A 168 -13.78 4.70 2.67
N MET A 169 -13.62 3.76 3.61
CA MET A 169 -13.80 2.32 3.40
C MET A 169 -15.29 1.89 3.47
N GLN A 170 -16.05 2.19 2.42
CA GLN A 170 -17.51 1.99 2.41
C GLN A 170 -17.96 0.76 1.58
N ASP A 171 -17.42 0.61 0.37
CA ASP A 171 -17.79 -0.44 -0.59
C ASP A 171 -16.57 -0.90 -1.43
N GLU A 172 -16.78 -1.60 -2.54
CA GLU A 172 -15.68 -2.11 -3.38
C GLU A 172 -14.79 -1.03 -4.02
N ARG A 173 -15.24 0.23 -4.10
CA ARG A 173 -14.44 1.34 -4.67
C ARG A 173 -13.14 1.55 -3.91
N GLN A 174 -13.11 1.22 -2.61
CA GLN A 174 -11.91 1.30 -1.77
C GLN A 174 -10.75 0.44 -2.28
N TYR A 175 -11.00 -0.50 -3.19
CA TYR A 175 -9.98 -1.36 -3.79
C TYR A 175 -9.54 -0.89 -5.18
N GLN A 176 -10.03 0.25 -5.65
CA GLN A 176 -9.77 0.79 -6.99
C GLN A 176 -9.29 2.24 -6.91
N PHE A 177 -8.56 2.66 -7.93
CA PHE A 177 -8.15 4.05 -8.08
C PHE A 177 -9.23 4.84 -8.85
N SER A 178 -9.54 6.03 -8.36
CA SER A 178 -10.44 6.98 -9.04
C SER A 178 -9.94 7.32 -10.44
N TYR A 179 -10.82 7.89 -11.27
CA TYR A 179 -10.41 8.37 -12.58
C TYR A 179 -9.39 9.52 -12.47
N CYS A 180 -9.39 10.31 -11.40
CA CYS A 180 -8.43 11.40 -11.18
C CYS A 180 -7.03 10.86 -10.96
N CYS A 181 -6.85 9.87 -10.09
CA CYS A 181 -5.56 9.20 -9.93
C CYS A 181 -5.07 8.60 -11.26
N GLN A 182 -5.96 7.92 -12.00
CA GLN A 182 -5.59 7.36 -13.31
C GLN A 182 -5.20 8.43 -14.35
N ARG A 183 -5.92 9.55 -14.35
CA ARG A 183 -5.62 10.72 -15.19
C ARG A 183 -4.27 11.33 -14.81
N GLU A 184 -4.00 11.49 -13.53
CA GLU A 184 -2.78 12.15 -13.06
C GLU A 184 -1.54 11.30 -13.39
N VAL A 185 -1.60 9.99 -13.15
CA VAL A 185 -0.53 9.08 -13.59
C VAL A 185 -0.33 9.16 -15.09
N ARG A 186 -1.39 9.25 -15.90
CA ARG A 186 -1.27 9.44 -17.36
C ARG A 186 -0.64 10.79 -17.71
N ASN A 187 -1.03 11.86 -17.03
CA ASN A 187 -0.46 13.20 -17.22
C ASN A 187 1.04 13.17 -16.95
N LEU A 188 1.45 12.73 -15.77
CA LEU A 188 2.87 12.67 -15.37
C LEU A 188 3.65 11.67 -16.22
N TYR A 189 3.09 10.48 -16.51
CA TYR A 189 3.70 9.49 -17.40
C TYR A 189 4.02 10.01 -18.80
N ASN A 190 3.40 11.09 -19.28
CA ASN A 190 3.74 11.67 -20.58
C ASN A 190 4.74 12.84 -20.51
N ARG A 191 5.15 13.25 -19.30
CA ARG A 191 6.08 14.36 -19.09
C ARG A 191 7.56 13.92 -19.22
N PRO A 192 8.47 14.85 -19.59
CA PRO A 192 9.91 14.58 -19.65
C PRO A 192 10.50 14.11 -18.32
N GLU A 193 10.04 14.67 -17.20
CA GLU A 193 10.54 14.39 -15.85
C GLU A 193 10.31 12.93 -15.43
N PHE A 194 9.28 12.28 -15.99
CA PHE A 194 8.92 10.87 -15.72
C PHE A 194 9.38 9.92 -16.83
N LYS A 195 10.29 10.34 -17.71
CA LYS A 195 10.80 9.52 -18.83
C LYS A 195 11.32 8.16 -18.37
N CYS A 196 11.85 8.08 -17.16
CA CYS A 196 12.35 6.83 -16.57
C CYS A 196 11.28 5.72 -16.51
N LEU A 197 9.98 6.06 -16.36
CA LEU A 197 8.89 5.07 -16.37
C LEU A 197 8.65 4.43 -17.75
N ARG A 198 9.16 5.07 -18.81
CA ARG A 198 9.10 4.60 -20.21
C ARG A 198 10.37 3.86 -20.62
N GLU A 199 11.41 3.91 -19.79
CA GLU A 199 12.72 3.33 -20.05
C GLU A 199 12.98 2.15 -19.11
N ARG A 200 13.36 0.99 -19.66
CA ARG A 200 13.57 -0.21 -18.86
C ARG A 200 15.04 -0.37 -18.45
N TYR A 201 15.41 0.12 -17.27
CA TYR A 201 16.78 -0.02 -16.76
C TYR A 201 17.13 -1.43 -16.28
N THR A 202 16.14 -2.23 -15.87
CA THR A 202 16.37 -3.62 -15.43
C THR A 202 15.44 -4.62 -16.10
N THR A 203 16.04 -5.68 -16.62
CA THR A 203 15.33 -6.80 -17.24
C THR A 203 15.05 -7.92 -16.23
N LYS A 204 15.92 -8.08 -15.23
CA LYS A 204 15.81 -9.08 -14.16
C LYS A 204 14.83 -8.59 -13.10
N THR A 205 13.75 -9.34 -12.90
CA THR A 205 12.76 -9.07 -11.86
C THR A 205 12.44 -10.33 -11.08
N ILE A 206 12.14 -10.17 -9.79
CA ILE A 206 11.69 -11.28 -8.94
C ILE A 206 10.31 -11.73 -9.44
N LYS A 207 10.15 -13.06 -9.54
CA LYS A 207 8.90 -13.67 -10.04
C LYS A 207 7.73 -13.28 -9.13
N ARG A 208 6.61 -12.89 -9.75
CA ARG A 208 5.35 -12.62 -9.05
C ARG A 208 4.90 -13.86 -8.28
N SER A 209 4.37 -13.67 -7.08
CA SER A 209 3.67 -14.73 -6.37
C SER A 209 2.43 -15.18 -7.16
N SER A 210 2.14 -16.48 -7.14
CA SER A 210 0.83 -17.03 -7.52
C SER A 210 -0.10 -17.18 -6.32
N LYS A 211 0.41 -16.97 -5.10
CA LYS A 211 -0.32 -17.11 -3.85
C LYS A 211 -0.98 -15.78 -3.47
N LEU A 212 -2.23 -15.86 -3.05
CA LEU A 212 -3.05 -14.73 -2.60
C LEU A 212 -3.00 -14.60 -1.06
N PRO A 213 -3.13 -13.38 -0.50
CA PRO A 213 -3.03 -13.14 0.94
C PRO A 213 -3.90 -14.05 1.81
N GLY A 214 -5.20 -14.20 1.51
CA GLY A 214 -6.14 -15.03 2.27
C GLY A 214 -5.85 -16.54 2.25
N ARG A 215 -4.91 -17.01 1.39
CA ARG A 215 -4.41 -18.40 1.42
C ARG A 215 -3.08 -18.54 2.17
N MET A 216 -2.48 -17.41 2.56
CA MET A 216 -1.16 -17.34 3.19
C MET A 216 -1.23 -17.00 4.67
N THR A 217 -2.42 -16.69 5.19
CA THR A 217 -2.67 -16.38 6.59
C THR A 217 -4.00 -16.95 7.02
N THR A 218 -4.12 -17.33 8.29
CA THR A 218 -5.40 -17.72 8.90
C THR A 218 -6.10 -16.49 9.46
N LEU A 219 -7.41 -16.57 9.70
CA LEU A 219 -8.16 -15.47 10.32
C LEU A 219 -7.57 -15.09 11.69
N SER A 220 -7.20 -16.08 12.51
CA SER A 220 -6.60 -15.82 13.82
C SER A 220 -5.19 -15.23 13.72
N ASN A 221 -4.34 -15.70 12.80
CA ASN A 221 -3.03 -15.07 12.60
C ASN A 221 -3.18 -13.62 12.08
N TYR A 222 -4.14 -13.36 11.19
CA TYR A 222 -4.46 -12.01 10.75
C TYR A 222 -4.83 -11.10 11.93
N CYS A 223 -5.75 -11.53 12.80
CA CYS A 223 -6.09 -10.81 14.04
C CYS A 223 -4.88 -10.56 14.94
N GLN A 224 -4.07 -11.60 15.20
CA GLN A 224 -2.86 -11.50 16.03
C GLN A 224 -1.84 -10.52 15.48
N ARG A 225 -1.69 -10.45 14.15
CA ARG A 225 -0.73 -9.53 13.55
C ARG A 225 -1.29 -8.11 13.48
N VAL A 226 -2.56 -7.92 13.16
CA VAL A 226 -3.19 -6.58 13.10
C VAL A 226 -3.31 -5.95 14.49
N TYR A 227 -3.48 -6.74 15.54
CA TYR A 227 -3.55 -6.26 16.93
C TYR A 227 -2.45 -6.90 17.78
N MET A 228 -1.19 -6.82 17.33
CA MET A 228 -0.06 -7.53 17.95
C MET A 228 0.28 -7.13 19.40
N TYR A 229 -0.27 -6.02 19.88
CA TYR A 229 -0.09 -5.56 21.26
C TYR A 229 -1.23 -6.03 22.18
N ASP A 230 -2.33 -6.53 21.62
CA ASP A 230 -3.44 -7.10 22.39
C ASP A 230 -3.21 -8.61 22.58
N GLU A 231 -2.68 -9.00 23.74
CA GLU A 231 -2.33 -10.38 24.02
C GLU A 231 -3.56 -11.32 23.89
N GLY A 232 -3.36 -12.44 23.20
CA GLY A 232 -4.41 -13.45 23.02
C GLY A 232 -5.46 -13.10 21.97
N MET A 233 -5.27 -12.03 21.18
CA MET A 233 -6.16 -11.73 20.06
C MET A 233 -6.28 -12.92 19.10
N HIS A 234 -7.50 -13.25 18.67
CA HIS A 234 -7.78 -14.30 17.70
C HIS A 234 -9.08 -14.01 16.96
N ALA A 235 -9.36 -14.71 15.87
CA ALA A 235 -10.64 -14.59 15.19
C ALA A 235 -11.74 -15.28 16.00
N ASP A 236 -12.88 -14.60 16.18
CA ASP A 236 -14.05 -15.14 16.85
C ASP A 236 -14.66 -16.28 15.99
N PRO A 237 -14.56 -17.54 16.44
CA PRO A 237 -15.06 -18.67 15.67
C PRO A 237 -16.59 -18.69 15.59
N THR A 238 -17.30 -18.07 16.53
CA THR A 238 -18.76 -18.03 16.57
C THR A 238 -19.33 -17.05 15.56
N TYR A 239 -18.62 -15.95 15.32
CA TYR A 239 -18.99 -14.98 14.30
C TYR A 239 -18.65 -15.47 12.89
N GLY A 240 -17.49 -16.09 12.72
CA GLY A 240 -16.97 -16.53 11.42
C GLY A 240 -16.64 -15.35 10.50
N VAL A 241 -17.01 -15.45 9.22
CA VAL A 241 -16.88 -14.36 8.24
C VAL A 241 -18.26 -13.99 7.73
N LYS A 242 -18.63 -12.71 7.83
CA LYS A 242 -19.90 -12.14 7.33
C LYS A 242 -19.63 -10.84 6.60
N ASP A 243 -20.17 -10.69 5.40
CA ASP A 243 -19.97 -9.50 4.55
C ASP A 243 -18.49 -9.09 4.41
N CYS A 244 -17.63 -10.11 4.25
CA CYS A 244 -16.16 -9.94 4.23
C CYS A 244 -15.58 -9.22 5.44
N LYS A 245 -16.23 -9.32 6.59
CA LYS A 245 -15.73 -8.87 7.88
C LYS A 245 -15.58 -10.05 8.84
N LEU A 246 -14.61 -9.95 9.72
CA LEU A 246 -14.43 -10.84 10.86
C LEU A 246 -14.42 -10.02 12.15
N ASN A 247 -14.63 -10.70 13.27
CA ASN A 247 -14.36 -10.13 14.58
C ASN A 247 -13.05 -10.71 15.11
N CYS A 248 -12.17 -9.84 15.60
CA CYS A 248 -11.01 -10.20 16.37
C CYS A 248 -11.30 -9.95 17.85
N THR A 249 -11.07 -10.95 18.69
CA THR A 249 -11.40 -10.92 20.11
C THR A 249 -10.23 -11.35 20.97
N ALA A 250 -10.09 -10.66 22.11
CA ALA A 250 -9.28 -11.05 23.26
C ALA A 250 -10.16 -11.03 24.52
N LYS A 251 -9.58 -11.21 25.72
CA LYS A 251 -10.33 -11.27 26.98
C LYS A 251 -11.25 -10.06 27.22
N THR A 252 -10.77 -8.86 26.90
CA THR A 252 -11.46 -7.59 27.16
C THR A 252 -11.58 -6.70 25.93
N THR A 253 -11.06 -7.14 24.79
CA THR A 253 -10.92 -6.33 23.58
C THR A 253 -11.63 -6.99 22.42
N TYR A 254 -12.34 -6.18 21.65
CA TYR A 254 -13.09 -6.61 20.48
C TYR A 254 -12.87 -5.61 19.35
N TRP A 255 -12.52 -6.12 18.18
CA TRP A 255 -12.35 -5.32 16.97
C TRP A 255 -13.08 -5.97 15.80
N ARG A 256 -13.72 -5.16 14.96
CA ARG A 256 -14.29 -5.61 13.69
C ARG A 256 -13.54 -4.96 12.54
N LEU A 257 -13.11 -5.77 11.58
CA LEU A 257 -12.36 -5.32 10.42
C LEU A 257 -12.69 -6.17 9.20
N SER A 258 -12.34 -5.67 8.02
CA SER A 258 -12.43 -6.44 6.78
C SER A 258 -11.42 -7.59 6.80
N VAL A 259 -11.82 -8.75 6.26
CA VAL A 259 -10.91 -9.87 6.08
C VAL A 259 -9.81 -9.50 5.09
N VAL A 260 -8.63 -10.10 5.24
CA VAL A 260 -7.54 -9.96 4.29
C VAL A 260 -7.98 -10.33 2.86
N ASP A 261 -7.41 -9.67 1.86
CA ASP A 261 -7.70 -9.89 0.44
C ASP A 261 -7.73 -11.39 0.08
N CYS A 262 -8.71 -11.77 -0.74
CA CYS A 262 -8.85 -13.14 -1.25
C CYS A 262 -9.18 -14.21 -0.20
N THR A 263 -9.81 -13.81 0.89
CA THR A 263 -10.44 -14.69 1.90
C THR A 263 -11.87 -15.03 1.47
N SER A 264 -12.32 -16.27 1.66
CA SER A 264 -13.70 -16.65 1.34
C SER A 264 -14.71 -15.95 2.26
N CYS A 265 -15.78 -15.36 1.72
CA CYS A 265 -16.78 -14.57 2.44
C CYS A 265 -18.25 -15.01 2.18
N GLY A 266 -18.52 -16.31 2.06
CA GLY A 266 -19.88 -16.84 1.86
C GLY A 266 -20.15 -17.39 0.46
N LYS A 267 -21.42 -17.64 0.12
CA LYS A 267 -21.89 -18.58 -0.94
C LYS A 267 -21.42 -18.35 -2.39
N LYS A 268 -20.56 -17.36 -2.67
CA LYS A 268 -19.85 -17.13 -3.95
C LYS A 268 -18.92 -15.91 -3.92
N LYS A 269 -18.89 -15.15 -2.81
CA LYS A 269 -18.06 -13.95 -2.67
C LYS A 269 -16.77 -14.31 -1.95
N VAL A 270 -15.64 -14.02 -2.57
CA VAL A 270 -14.34 -13.91 -1.90
C VAL A 270 -14.13 -12.43 -1.62
N SER A 271 -13.42 -12.03 -0.56
CA SER A 271 -13.08 -10.62 -0.33
C SER A 271 -12.34 -10.13 -1.56
N GLU A 272 -13.07 -9.36 -2.35
CA GLU A 272 -12.70 -9.08 -3.73
C GLU A 272 -11.51 -8.13 -3.73
N GLY A 273 -10.36 -8.73 -4.03
CA GLY A 273 -9.33 -8.13 -4.88
C GLY A 273 -9.33 -8.83 -6.25
N LEU A 274 -10.49 -9.06 -6.88
CA LEU A 274 -10.68 -9.66 -8.21
C LEU A 274 -10.62 -11.20 -8.25
N LEU A 275 -11.77 -11.88 -8.09
CA LEU A 275 -11.98 -13.19 -8.71
C LEU A 275 -12.76 -13.11 -10.04
N ASP A 276 -13.30 -11.95 -10.43
CA ASP A 276 -14.09 -11.85 -11.67
C ASP A 276 -13.31 -11.36 -12.91
N TYR A 277 -12.06 -10.92 -12.76
CA TYR A 277 -11.24 -10.51 -13.92
C TYR A 277 -10.66 -11.69 -14.71
N GLY A 278 -10.85 -12.92 -14.20
CA GLY A 278 -10.62 -14.15 -14.96
C GLY A 278 -11.70 -14.44 -16.01
N HIS A 279 -12.91 -13.88 -15.86
CA HIS A 279 -14.01 -14.11 -16.81
C HIS A 279 -14.14 -13.04 -17.90
N TYR A 280 -13.51 -11.88 -17.76
CA TYR A 280 -13.47 -10.84 -18.79
C TYR A 280 -12.42 -11.07 -19.91
N LYS A 281 -11.95 -12.30 -20.09
CA LYS A 281 -11.11 -12.71 -21.24
C LYS A 281 -11.81 -13.54 -22.30
N GLN A 282 -13.14 -13.64 -22.29
CA GLN A 282 -13.85 -14.48 -23.29
C GLN A 282 -15.14 -13.95 -23.91
N LYS A 283 -15.45 -12.65 -23.83
CA LYS A 283 -16.58 -12.08 -24.60
C LYS A 283 -16.29 -10.68 -25.15
N TYR A 284 -15.38 -10.57 -26.12
CA TYR A 284 -15.46 -9.59 -27.21
C TYR A 284 -14.75 -10.17 -28.44
N ARG A 285 -15.46 -11.09 -29.11
CA ARG A 285 -15.30 -11.38 -30.53
C ARG A 285 -16.65 -11.02 -31.19
N ALA A 286 -16.54 -10.30 -32.30
CA ALA A 286 -17.54 -10.06 -33.36
C ALA A 286 -18.37 -8.76 -33.33
N GLY A 287 -18.26 -8.04 -34.46
CA GLY A 287 -19.17 -7.01 -35.03
C GLY A 287 -19.02 -5.63 -34.39
N TRP A 288 -18.60 -4.56 -35.05
CA TRP A 288 -18.47 -4.21 -36.46
C TRP A 288 -17.20 -3.39 -36.67
#